data_AF-A0A963DJK3-F1
#
_entry.id   AF-A0A963DJK3-F1
#
_cell.length_a   1.000
_cell.length_b   1.000
_cell.length_c   1.000
_cell.angle_alpha   90.00
_cell.angle_beta   90.00
_cell.angle_gamma   90.00
#
_symmetry.space_group_name_H-M   'P 1'
#
loop_
_entity.id
_entity.type
_entity.pdbx_description
1 polymer ?
#
loop_
_entity_poly.entity_id
_entity_poly.type
_entity_poly.pdbx_seq_one_letter_code
_entity_poly.pdbx_strand_id
1 'polypeptide(L)'
;MERCPVCRARFKEEPVCYRCGADLEPLLAIETEAAGLEKQAVTLLGAGQWLEARRMAEQALALQYSPLAAAARNFARRELIASETQRLERLLR
;
A
#
# COMPACT_ATOMS: atom_id res chain seq x y z
N MET A 1 0.74 -9.75 10.36
CA MET A 1 -0.25 -10.72 10.88
C MET A 1 -0.11 -10.85 12.38
N GLU A 2 -1.19 -10.89 13.15
CA GLU A 2 -1.12 -11.06 14.62
C GLU A 2 -1.46 -12.48 15.10
N ARG A 3 -2.28 -13.20 14.34
CA ARG A 3 -2.75 -14.57 14.66
C ARG A 3 -2.85 -15.41 13.40
N CYS A 4 -2.62 -16.71 13.55
CA CYS A 4 -2.87 -17.69 12.50
C CYS A 4 -4.36 -17.67 12.10
N PRO A 5 -4.70 -17.50 10.82
CA PRO A 5 -6.10 -17.47 10.38
C PRO A 5 -6.80 -18.83 10.51
N VAL A 6 -6.04 -19.93 10.52
CA VAL A 6 -6.57 -21.29 10.63
C VAL A 6 -6.94 -21.65 12.07
N CYS A 7 -5.99 -21.53 13.00
CA CYS A 7 -6.18 -22.00 14.39
C CYS A 7 -6.23 -20.89 15.45
N ARG A 8 -6.10 -19.61 15.04
CA ARG A 8 -6.12 -18.41 15.89
C ARG A 8 -5.01 -18.33 16.95
N ALA A 9 -4.02 -19.21 16.91
CA ALA A 9 -2.82 -19.10 17.73
C ALA A 9 -2.09 -17.79 17.44
N ARG A 10 -1.41 -17.23 18.44
CA ARG A 10 -0.59 -16.01 18.26
C ARG A 10 0.50 -16.29 17.23
N PHE A 11 0.69 -15.35 16.31
CA PHE A 11 1.77 -15.44 15.33
C PHE A 11 3.13 -15.24 16.02
N LYS A 12 4.13 -16.04 15.64
CA LYS A 12 5.48 -16.04 16.23
C LYS A 12 6.58 -15.71 15.22
N GLU A 13 6.23 -15.01 14.13
CA GLU A 13 7.19 -14.61 13.08
C GLU A 13 7.82 -15.80 12.31
N GLU A 14 7.20 -16.97 12.41
CA GLU A 14 7.59 -18.17 11.65
C GLU A 14 6.61 -18.44 10.50
N PRO A 15 7.09 -18.87 9.32
CA PRO A 15 6.24 -19.14 8.16
C PRO A 15 5.32 -20.35 8.36
N VAL A 16 5.63 -21.26 9.28
CA VAL A 16 4.76 -22.39 9.63
C VAL A 16 4.17 -22.16 11.01
N CYS A 17 2.85 -22.34 11.13
CA CYS A 17 2.18 -22.19 12.41
C CYS A 17 2.57 -23.32 13.38
N TYR A 18 3.25 -22.98 14.47
CA TYR A 18 3.66 -23.94 15.52
C TYR A 18 2.54 -24.81 16.11
N ARG A 19 1.27 -24.37 16.03
CA ARG A 19 0.13 -25.10 16.60
C ARG A 19 -0.54 -26.06 15.62
N CYS A 20 -0.79 -25.60 14.40
CA CYS A 20 -1.61 -26.33 13.44
C CYS A 20 -0.86 -26.75 12.17
N GLY A 21 0.40 -26.37 12.03
CA GLY A 21 1.20 -26.69 10.85
C GLY A 21 0.79 -25.96 9.57
N ALA A 22 -0.17 -25.02 9.63
CA ALA A 22 -0.54 -24.23 8.47
C ALA A 22 0.65 -23.44 7.94
N ASP A 23 0.84 -23.49 6.63
CA ASP A 23 1.77 -22.65 5.91
C ASP A 23 1.20 -21.23 5.80
N LEU A 24 1.93 -20.27 6.34
CA LEU A 24 1.62 -18.85 6.39
C LEU A 24 2.50 -18.05 5.43
N GLU A 25 3.49 -18.66 4.79
CA GLU A 25 4.44 -17.98 3.89
C GLU A 25 3.74 -17.16 2.80
N PRO A 26 2.69 -17.64 2.11
CA PRO A 26 1.99 -16.83 1.11
C PRO A 26 1.34 -15.58 1.68
N LEU A 27 0.82 -15.66 2.92
CA LEU A 27 0.20 -14.51 3.58
C LEU A 27 1.25 -13.49 4.01
N LEU A 28 2.40 -13.95 4.51
CA LEU A 28 3.52 -13.08 4.89
C LEU A 28 4.14 -12.39 3.67
N ALA A 29 4.19 -13.08 2.53
CA ALA A 29 4.64 -12.48 1.27
C ALA A 29 3.71 -11.34 0.85
N ILE A 30 2.39 -11.52 0.92
CA ILE A 30 1.39 -10.47 0.63
C ILE A 30 1.57 -9.25 1.56
N GLU A 31 1.73 -9.47 2.86
CA GLU A 31 1.95 -8.36 3.81
C GLU A 31 3.26 -7.60 3.53
N THR A 32 4.32 -8.34 3.18
CA THR A 32 5.63 -7.76 2.82
C THR A 32 5.54 -6.94 1.55
N GLU A 33 4.86 -7.44 0.53
CA GLU A 33 4.64 -6.75 -0.74
C GLU A 33 3.80 -5.48 -0.54
N ALA A 34 2.70 -5.57 0.22
CA ALA A 34 1.86 -4.42 0.55
C ALA A 34 2.65 -3.31 1.26
N ALA A 35 3.48 -3.69 2.25
CA ALA A 35 4.36 -2.74 2.93
C ALA A 35 5.43 -2.13 2.02
N GLY A 36 5.95 -2.90 1.05
CA GLY A 36 6.88 -2.42 0.04
C GLY A 36 6.24 -1.37 -0.88
N LEU A 37 5.03 -1.65 -1.39
CA LEU A 37 4.25 -0.75 -2.23
C LEU A 37 3.87 0.54 -1.48
N GLU A 38 3.51 0.45 -0.21
CA GLU A 38 3.21 1.62 0.62
C GLU A 38 4.44 2.55 0.76
N LYS A 39 5.62 1.99 1.03
CA LYS A 39 6.87 2.77 1.11
C LYS A 39 7.20 3.45 -0.22
N GLN A 40 6.98 2.76 -1.34
CA GLN A 40 7.16 3.34 -2.67
C GLN A 40 6.17 4.48 -2.91
N ALA A 41 4.90 4.31 -2.56
CA ALA A 41 3.90 5.37 -2.68
C ALA A 41 4.31 6.64 -1.94
N VAL A 42 4.76 6.52 -0.68
CA VAL A 42 5.24 7.66 0.13
C VAL A 42 6.48 8.32 -0.49
N THR A 43 7.40 7.53 -1.03
CA THR A 43 8.61 8.05 -1.69
C THR A 43 8.25 8.87 -2.93
N LEU A 44 7.33 8.36 -3.76
CA LEU A 44 6.84 9.02 -4.96
C LEU A 44 6.06 10.31 -4.65
N LEU A 45 5.32 10.34 -3.53
CA LEU A 45 4.71 11.57 -3.03
C LEU A 45 5.76 12.66 -2.75
N GLY A 46 6.85 12.31 -2.07
CA GLY A 46 7.95 13.24 -1.80
C GLY A 46 8.64 13.74 -3.07
N ALA A 47 8.61 12.96 -4.15
CA ALA A 47 9.16 13.32 -5.45
C ALA A 47 8.19 14.07 -6.38
N GLY A 48 6.94 14.29 -5.96
CA GLY A 48 5.93 14.93 -6.80
C GLY A 48 5.35 14.05 -7.92
N GLN A 49 5.59 12.74 -7.87
CA GLN A 49 5.15 11.79 -8.90
C GLN A 49 3.75 11.26 -8.57
N TRP A 50 2.75 12.14 -8.73
CA TRP A 50 1.40 11.92 -8.22
C TRP A 50 0.70 10.69 -8.80
N LEU A 51 0.84 10.46 -10.10
CA LEU A 51 0.16 9.34 -10.76
C LEU A 51 0.73 7.99 -10.29
N GLU A 52 2.06 7.88 -10.24
CA GLU A 52 2.77 6.69 -9.79
C GLU A 52 2.52 6.44 -8.31
N ALA A 53 2.56 7.49 -7.48
CA ALA A 53 2.27 7.39 -6.05
C ALA A 53 0.85 6.83 -5.80
N ARG A 54 -0.14 7.33 -6.55
CA ARG A 54 -1.51 6.84 -6.47
C ARG A 54 -1.58 5.36 -6.85
N ARG A 55 -0.91 4.95 -7.93
CA ARG A 55 -0.89 3.56 -8.41
C ARG A 55 -0.28 2.61 -7.38
N MET A 56 0.86 2.96 -6.78
CA MET A 56 1.50 2.14 -5.73
C MET A 56 0.59 1.99 -4.51
N ALA A 57 -0.07 3.08 -4.09
CA ALA A 57 -1.02 3.04 -2.99
C ALA A 57 -2.26 2.18 -3.30
N GLU A 58 -2.78 2.23 -4.54
CA GLU A 58 -3.89 1.37 -4.98
C GLU A 58 -3.51 -0.12 -4.98
N GLN A 59 -2.30 -0.45 -5.45
CA GLN A 59 -1.80 -1.82 -5.42
C GLN A 59 -1.61 -2.33 -3.98
N ALA A 60 -1.05 -1.50 -3.09
CA ALA A 60 -0.93 -1.86 -1.67
C ALA A 60 -2.30 -2.17 -1.06
N LEU A 61 -3.31 -1.32 -1.33
CA LEU A 61 -4.68 -1.49 -0.83
C LEU A 61 -5.40 -2.71 -1.39
N ALA A 62 -5.03 -3.17 -2.59
CA ALA A 62 -5.58 -4.38 -3.19
C ALA A 62 -5.06 -5.64 -2.48
N LEU A 63 -3.86 -5.59 -1.91
CA LEU A 63 -3.26 -6.67 -1.12
C LEU A 63 -3.75 -6.65 0.33
N GLN A 64 -3.70 -5.48 0.97
CA GLN A 64 -4.09 -5.31 2.35
C GLN A 64 -4.53 -3.87 2.61
N TYR A 65 -5.63 -3.70 3.36
CA TYR A 65 -6.02 -2.38 3.80
C TYR A 65 -4.95 -1.77 4.72
N SER A 66 -4.48 -0.58 4.37
CA SER A 66 -3.65 0.27 5.21
C SER A 66 -4.18 1.70 5.25
N PRO A 67 -4.34 2.30 6.45
CA PRO A 67 -4.68 3.71 6.59
C PRO A 67 -3.69 4.64 5.89
N LEU A 68 -2.39 4.32 5.90
CA LEU A 68 -1.36 5.13 5.29
C LEU A 68 -1.44 5.05 3.76
N ALA A 69 -1.55 3.86 3.18
CA ALA A 69 -1.80 3.70 1.74
C ALA A 69 -3.09 4.41 1.29
N ALA A 70 -4.18 4.34 2.07
CA ALA A 70 -5.42 5.06 1.77
C ALA A 70 -5.22 6.59 1.77
N ALA A 71 -4.50 7.11 2.76
CA ALA A 71 -4.14 8.53 2.83
C ALA A 71 -3.26 8.94 1.64
N ALA A 72 -2.25 8.14 1.31
CA ALA A 72 -1.34 8.39 0.19
C ALA A 72 -2.08 8.45 -1.15
N ARG A 73 -2.97 7.48 -1.43
CA ARG A 73 -3.82 7.47 -2.63
C ARG A 73 -4.67 8.74 -2.74
N ASN A 74 -5.32 9.12 -1.64
CA ASN A 74 -6.21 10.28 -1.60
C ASN A 74 -5.45 11.59 -1.78
N PHE A 75 -4.28 11.71 -1.16
CA PHE A 75 -3.40 12.86 -1.33
C PHE A 75 -2.90 12.98 -2.77
N ALA A 76 -2.31 11.91 -3.32
CA ALA A 76 -1.85 11.85 -4.71
C ALA A 76 -2.94 12.23 -5.71
N ARG A 77 -4.18 11.75 -5.51
CA ARG A 77 -5.32 12.11 -6.37
C ARG A 77 -5.61 13.61 -6.34
N ARG A 78 -5.57 14.26 -5.18
CA ARG A 78 -5.84 15.70 -5.05
C ARG A 78 -4.76 16.52 -5.74
N GLU A 79 -3.49 16.20 -5.49
CA GLU A 79 -2.36 16.92 -6.09
C GLU A 79 -2.29 16.73 -7.60
N LEU A 80 -2.59 15.53 -8.11
CA LEU A 80 -2.66 15.29 -9.55
C LEU A 80 -3.69 16.22 -10.21
N ILE A 81 -4.90 16.28 -9.68
CA ILE A 81 -5.96 17.16 -10.21
C ILE A 81 -5.51 18.63 -10.15
N ALA A 82 -4.98 19.08 -9.02
CA ALA A 82 -4.52 20.46 -8.87
C ALA A 82 -3.42 20.82 -9.89
N SER A 83 -2.46 19.90 -10.10
CA SER A 83 -1.36 20.09 -11.05
C SER A 83 -1.84 20.17 -12.51
N GLU A 84 -2.80 19.33 -12.90
CA GLU A 84 -3.37 19.34 -14.24
C GLU A 84 -4.25 20.57 -14.48
N THR A 85 -5.05 20.98 -13.49
CA THR A 85 -5.83 22.23 -13.57
C THR A 85 -4.91 23.42 -13.81
N GLN A 86 -3.85 23.55 -13.04
CA GLN A 86 -2.88 24.63 -13.20
C GLN A 86 -2.19 24.59 -14.58
N ARG A 87 -1.89 23.39 -15.10
CA ARG A 87 -1.29 23.22 -16.42
C ARG A 87 -2.23 23.68 -17.53
N LEU A 88 -3.51 23.31 -17.47
CA LEU A 88 -4.52 23.74 -18.44
C LEU A 88 -4.72 25.25 -18.43
N GLU A 89 -4.80 25.86 -17.24
CA GLU A 89 -4.92 27.32 -17.10
C GLU A 89 -3.76 28.08 -17.73
N ARG A 90 -2.54 27.51 -17.71
CA ARG A 90 -1.36 28.11 -18.38
C ARG A 90 -1.42 28.00 -19.90
N LEU A 91 -2.09 26.98 -20.45
CA LEU A 91 -2.23 26.79 -21.90
C LEU A 91 -3.32 27.67 -22.51
N LEU A 92 -4.29 28.13 -21.69
CA LEU A 92 -5.40 28.98 -22.11
C LEU A 92 -5.13 30.48 -21.96
N ARG A 93 -3.95 30.86 -21.45
CA ARG A 93 -3.46 32.24 -21.37
C ARG A 93 -2.53 32.53 -22.53
#